data_AF-A0A0A0P2Y4-F1
#
_entry.id   AF-A0A0A0P2Y4-F1
#
_cell.length_a   1.000
_cell.length_b   1.000
_cell.length_c   1.000
_cell.angle_alpha   90.00
_cell.angle_beta   90.00
_cell.angle_gamma   90.00
#
_symmetry.space_group_name_H-M   'P 1'
#
loop_
_entity.id
_entity.type
_entity.pdbx_description
1 polymer ?
#
loop_
_entity_poly.entity_id
_entity_poly.type
_entity_poly.pdbx_seq_one_letter_code
_entity_poly.pdbx_strand_id
1 'polypeptide(L)'
;ASGGLSEADIDKMVKDAEVNAAEDKKRREAVDAKNHADGLVHSTEKALAEHGSKIADTERRAIEDAVSDLKEALKGDDAEAIKAKTNTLAQAS
;
A
#
# COMPACT_ATOMS: atom_id res chain seq x y z
N ALA A 1 -43.08 15.80 -20.20
CA ALA A 1 -41.70 15.58 -19.73
C ALA A 1 -41.34 14.13 -20.01
N SER A 2 -40.83 13.84 -21.20
CA SER A 2 -40.41 12.48 -21.57
C SER A 2 -38.88 12.45 -21.52
N GLY A 3 -38.34 12.76 -20.34
CA GLY A 3 -36.91 12.95 -20.08
C GLY A 3 -36.29 11.74 -19.39
N GLY A 4 -36.62 10.53 -19.87
CA GLY A 4 -35.98 9.30 -19.42
C GLY A 4 -34.76 9.00 -20.27
N LEU A 5 -33.69 8.50 -19.63
CA LEU A 5 -32.51 7.95 -20.31
C LEU A 5 -32.92 6.85 -21.28
N SER A 6 -32.28 6.80 -22.46
CA SER A 6 -32.45 5.66 -23.37
C SER A 6 -31.77 4.41 -22.78
N GLU A 7 -32.13 3.20 -23.24
CA GLU A 7 -31.42 1.98 -22.83
C GLU A 7 -29.90 2.07 -23.08
N ALA A 8 -29.48 2.73 -24.17
CA ALA A 8 -28.08 2.97 -24.46
C ALA A 8 -27.41 3.92 -23.45
N ASP A 9 -28.13 4.95 -22.98
CA ASP A 9 -27.64 5.83 -21.92
C ASP A 9 -27.56 5.11 -20.58
N ILE A 10 -28.54 4.25 -20.28
CA ILE A 10 -28.55 3.40 -19.06
C ILE A 10 -27.35 2.45 -19.06
N ASP A 11 -27.12 1.72 -20.15
CA ASP A 11 -25.99 0.79 -20.27
C ASP A 11 -24.65 1.50 -20.14
N LYS A 12 -24.52 2.69 -20.76
CA LYS A 12 -23.34 3.53 -20.61
C LYS A 12 -23.13 3.97 -19.16
N MET A 13 -24.19 4.43 -18.49
CA MET A 13 -24.13 4.84 -17.09
C MET A 13 -23.77 3.68 -16.16
N VAL A 14 -24.26 2.46 -16.42
CA VAL A 14 -23.88 1.26 -15.66
C VAL A 14 -22.39 0.97 -15.83
N LYS A 15 -21.90 0.93 -17.07
CA LYS A 15 -20.48 0.66 -17.35
C LYS A 15 -19.56 1.72 -16.76
N ASP A 16 -19.93 2.99 -16.88
CA ASP A 16 -19.19 4.10 -16.28
C ASP A 16 -19.17 3.95 -14.74
N ALA A 17 -20.29 3.57 -14.12
CA ALA A 17 -20.35 3.32 -12.68
C ALA A 17 -19.46 2.16 -12.25
N GLU A 18 -19.42 1.05 -12.99
CA GLU A 18 -18.56 -0.10 -12.70
C GLU A 18 -17.07 0.24 -12.78
N VAL A 19 -16.65 1.00 -13.80
CA VAL A 19 -15.26 1.45 -13.95
C VAL A 19 -14.86 2.37 -12.81
N ASN A 20 -15.70 3.34 -12.45
CA ASN A 20 -15.44 4.24 -11.32
C ASN A 20 -15.36 3.47 -9.99
N ALA A 21 -16.27 2.51 -9.77
CA ALA A 21 -16.23 1.66 -8.57
C ALA A 21 -14.93 0.84 -8.48
N ALA A 22 -14.42 0.34 -9.61
CA ALA A 22 -13.15 -0.38 -9.65
C ALA A 22 -11.95 0.52 -9.35
N GLU A 23 -11.92 1.74 -9.89
CA GLU A 23 -10.86 2.72 -9.65
C GLU A 23 -10.87 3.23 -8.19
N ASP A 24 -12.05 3.51 -7.64
CA ASP A 24 -12.21 3.89 -6.23
C ASP A 24 -11.72 2.78 -5.29
N LYS A 25 -12.02 1.52 -5.62
CA LYS A 25 -11.53 0.37 -4.87
C LYS A 25 -10.00 0.28 -4.89
N LYS A 26 -9.38 0.40 -6.07
CA LYS A 26 -7.90 0.39 -6.18
C LYS A 26 -7.28 1.52 -5.38
N ARG A 27 -7.83 2.73 -5.47
CA ARG A 27 -7.33 3.89 -4.71
C ARG A 27 -7.42 3.64 -3.21
N ARG A 28 -8.53 3.09 -2.74
CA ARG A 28 -8.70 2.72 -1.33
C ARG A 28 -7.68 1.69 -0.89
N GLU A 29 -7.47 0.63 -1.68
CA GLU A 29 -6.49 -0.40 -1.38
C GLU A 29 -5.06 0.13 -1.33
N ALA A 30 -4.70 1.07 -2.21
CA ALA A 30 -3.39 1.72 -2.20
C ALA A 30 -3.19 2.55 -0.92
N VAL A 31 -4.21 3.32 -0.52
CA VAL A 31 -4.16 4.12 0.72
C VAL A 31 -4.05 3.22 1.95
N ASP A 32 -4.85 2.15 2.02
CA ASP A 32 -4.80 1.19 3.14
C ASP A 32 -3.43 0.50 3.21
N ALA A 33 -2.85 0.12 2.07
CA ALA A 33 -1.50 -0.46 2.00
C ALA A 33 -0.43 0.54 2.47
N LYS A 34 -0.50 1.81 2.06
CA LYS A 34 0.41 2.87 2.49
C LYS A 34 0.34 3.11 3.99
N ASN A 35 -0.86 3.27 4.54
CA ASN A 35 -1.05 3.49 5.97
C ASN A 35 -0.49 2.35 6.82
N HIS A 36 -0.71 1.10 6.37
CA HIS A 36 -0.17 -0.06 7.07
C HIS A 36 1.37 -0.12 7.01
N ALA A 37 1.94 0.14 5.83
CA ALA A 37 3.38 0.19 5.61
C ALA A 37 4.06 1.29 6.43
N ASP A 38 3.52 2.51 6.45
CA ASP A 38 4.06 3.63 7.24
C ASP A 38 4.09 3.31 8.74
N GLY A 39 3.02 2.69 9.25
CA GLY A 39 2.95 2.24 10.64
C GLY A 39 4.04 1.22 10.97
N LEU A 40 4.21 0.22 10.09
CA LEU A 40 5.25 -0.80 10.25
C LEU A 40 6.65 -0.18 10.24
N VAL A 41 6.98 0.61 9.22
CA VAL A 41 8.24 1.35 9.11
C VAL A 41 8.54 2.11 10.39
N HIS A 42 7.60 2.90 10.88
CA HIS A 42 7.81 3.70 12.09
C HIS A 42 8.11 2.83 13.31
N SER A 43 7.34 1.75 13.51
CA SER A 43 7.55 0.82 14.62
C SER A 43 8.90 0.10 14.54
N THR A 44 9.30 -0.34 13.35
CA THR A 44 10.57 -1.03 13.14
C THR A 44 11.76 -0.09 13.33
N GLU A 45 11.70 1.13 12.81
CA GLU A 45 12.75 2.14 13.02
C GLU A 45 12.94 2.46 14.50
N LYS A 46 11.82 2.56 15.24
CA LYS A 46 11.87 2.75 16.69
C LYS A 46 12.53 1.55 17.38
N ALA A 47 12.15 0.32 17.03
CA ALA A 47 12.73 -0.89 17.60
C ALA A 47 14.24 -0.98 17.30
N LEU A 48 14.67 -0.64 16.09
CA LEU A 48 16.09 -0.57 15.73
C LEU A 48 16.85 0.49 16.53
N ALA A 49 16.25 1.66 16.76
CA ALA A 49 16.87 2.70 17.58
C ALA A 49 17.03 2.26 19.06
N GLU A 50 16.04 1.54 19.61
CA GLU A 50 16.04 1.12 21.02
C GLU A 50 16.85 -0.17 21.27
N HIS A 51 16.88 -1.09 20.29
CA HIS A 51 17.37 -2.46 20.46
C HIS A 51 18.34 -2.93 19.37
N GLY A 52 18.59 -2.16 18.31
CA GLY A 52 19.40 -2.56 17.17
C GLY A 52 20.88 -2.83 17.48
N SER A 53 21.40 -2.32 18.61
CA SER A 53 22.73 -2.65 19.11
C SER A 53 22.82 -4.02 19.79
N LYS A 54 21.69 -4.67 20.05
CA LYS A 54 21.59 -5.97 20.73
C LYS A 54 21.41 -7.16 19.78
N ILE A 55 21.24 -6.89 18.48
CA ILE A 55 21.07 -7.90 17.44
C ILE A 55 22.33 -8.00 16.58
N ALA A 56 22.45 -9.06 15.79
CA ALA A 56 23.60 -9.25 14.90
C ALA A 56 23.65 -8.15 13.84
N ASP A 57 24.85 -7.66 13.49
CA ASP A 57 25.03 -6.64 12.45
C ASP A 57 24.40 -7.03 11.10
N THR A 58 24.45 -8.32 10.76
CA THR A 58 23.84 -8.85 9.53
C THR A 58 22.31 -8.78 9.56
N GLU A 59 21.71 -9.03 10.72
CA GLU A 59 20.27 -8.96 10.93
C GLU A 59 19.79 -7.51 10.96
N ARG A 60 20.52 -6.63 11.68
CA ARG A 60 20.27 -5.19 11.67
C ARG A 60 20.26 -4.63 10.25
N ARG A 61 21.29 -4.95 9.46
CA ARG A 61 21.38 -4.49 8.06
C ARG A 61 20.24 -5.01 7.20
N ALA A 62 19.86 -6.28 7.35
CA ALA A 62 18.73 -6.83 6.60
C ALA A 62 17.41 -6.09 6.89
N ILE A 63 17.18 -5.70 8.15
CA ILE A 63 16.02 -4.90 8.54
C ILE A 63 16.13 -3.47 7.99
N GLU A 64 17.29 -2.82 8.11
CA GLU A 64 17.54 -1.48 7.56
C GLU A 64 17.30 -1.42 6.04
N ASP A 65 17.79 -2.42 5.31
CA ASP A 65 17.59 -2.56 3.86
C ASP A 65 16.10 -2.78 3.53
N ALA A 66 15.39 -3.63 4.28
CA ALA A 66 13.95 -3.86 4.09
C ALA A 66 13.11 -2.60 4.38
N VAL A 67 13.48 -1.82 5.40
CA VAL A 67 12.87 -0.51 5.71
C VAL A 67 13.09 0.46 4.55
N SER A 68 14.32 0.54 4.04
CA SER A 68 14.67 1.42 2.92
C SER A 68 13.86 1.06 1.67
N ASP A 69 13.82 -0.22 1.31
CA ASP A 69 13.05 -0.72 0.18
C ASP A 69 11.55 -0.41 0.28
N LEU A 70 10.97 -0.57 1.48
CA LEU A 70 9.56 -0.22 1.71
C LEU A 70 9.32 1.29 1.60
N LYS A 71 10.23 2.12 2.11
CA LYS A 71 10.18 3.58 1.95
C LYS A 71 10.26 4.01 0.49
N GLU A 72 11.08 3.35 -0.32
CA GLU A 72 11.11 3.62 -1.77
C GLU A 72 9.79 3.22 -2.45
N ALA A 73 9.22 2.05 -2.11
CA ALA A 73 7.92 1.63 -2.65
C ALA A 73 6.78 2.58 -2.28
N LEU A 74 6.81 3.15 -1.07
CA LEU A 74 5.84 4.13 -0.57
C LEU A 74 5.82 5.45 -1.34
N LYS A 75 6.89 5.78 -2.10
CA LYS A 75 6.91 6.96 -2.99
C LYS A 75 6.02 6.77 -4.22
N GLY A 76 5.68 5.54 -4.58
CA GLY A 76 4.77 5.20 -5.68
C GLY A 76 3.33 4.98 -5.22
N ASP A 77 2.46 4.51 -6.14
CA ASP A 77 1.06 4.15 -5.88
C ASP A 77 0.75 2.68 -6.19
N ASP A 78 1.79 1.85 -6.36
CA ASP A 78 1.64 0.43 -6.61
C ASP A 78 1.34 -0.32 -5.29
N ALA A 79 0.04 -0.58 -5.06
CA ALA A 79 -0.44 -1.26 -3.88
C ALA A 79 0.14 -2.68 -3.74
N GLU A 80 0.43 -3.39 -4.84
CA GLU A 80 0.99 -4.74 -4.78
C GLU A 80 2.47 -4.69 -4.37
N ALA A 81 3.24 -3.76 -4.96
CA ALA A 81 4.63 -3.55 -4.59
C ALA A 81 4.76 -3.15 -3.11
N ILE A 82 3.91 -2.24 -2.62
CA ILE A 82 3.87 -1.83 -1.22
C ILE A 82 3.55 -3.04 -0.33
N LYS A 83 2.50 -3.81 -0.62
CA LYS A 83 2.14 -5.01 0.15
C LYS A 83 3.28 -6.04 0.19
N ALA A 84 3.95 -6.29 -0.93
CA ALA A 84 5.06 -7.23 -1.01
C ALA A 84 6.25 -6.79 -0.14
N LYS A 85 6.61 -5.51 -0.17
CA LYS A 85 7.68 -4.94 0.66
C LYS A 85 7.30 -4.88 2.13
N THR A 86 6.03 -4.59 2.46
CA THR A 86 5.51 -4.68 3.84
C THR A 86 5.65 -6.08 4.40
N ASN A 87 5.28 -7.10 3.63
CA ASN A 87 5.43 -8.50 4.05
C ASN A 87 6.91 -8.88 4.22
N THR A 88 7.80 -8.34 3.38
CA THR A 88 9.25 -8.57 3.48
C THR A 88 9.79 -7.97 4.78
N LEU A 89 9.43 -6.71 5.09
CA LEU A 89 9.83 -6.05 6.33
C LEU A 89 9.30 -6.82 7.55
N ALA A 90 8.02 -7.20 7.53
CA ALA A 90 7.39 -7.94 8.63
C ALA A 90 8.02 -9.32 8.90
N GLN A 91 8.67 -9.93 7.90
CA GLN A 91 9.40 -11.19 8.08
C GLN A 91 10.84 -10.99 8.57
N ALA A 92 11.41 -9.80 8.32
CA ALA A 92 12.77 -9.46 8.73
C ALA A 92 12.84 -8.87 10.14
N SER A 93 11.79 -8.18 10.59
CA SER A 93 11.71 -7.42 11.85
C SER A 93 11.27 -8.21 13.07
#